data_AF-A0A914QZB1-F1
#
_entry.id   AF-A0A914QZB1-F1
#
_cell.length_a   1.000
_cell.length_b   1.000
_cell.length_c   1.000
_cell.angle_alpha   90.00
_cell.angle_beta   90.00
_cell.angle_gamma   90.00
#
_symmetry.space_group_name_H-M   'P 1'
#
loop_
_entity.id
_entity.type
_entity.pdbx_description
1 polymer ?
#
loop_
_entity_poly.entity_id
_entity_poly.type
_entity_poly.pdbx_seq_one_letter_code
_entity_poly.pdbx_strand_id
1 'polypeptide(L)'
;MALISEGKQASLAADFSVTQFHHICRLFLVHGRFCYKRSCSLSQCVIHRGLILSVIQAIFSWMFFFVSFSFYPGVLLVGYATAYTMFPVFSLVLDRDITSAEALLFPQMYGVLKKGRSLSIKTFCIWLMISLYQGTVVMCGSYVGVYDNNFVELMATSFTALVFTELIMVALTIHKWHWAMYLSQAISIICFMGSMLYFNEYFDIKFITSSNFMLRTSLIILLACLPLYIIKVTRRALSASTSYNQIY
;
A
#
# COMPACT_ATOMS: atom_id res chain seq x y z
N MET A 1 -45.79 -22.11 -13.40
CA MET A 1 -45.52 -22.12 -11.95
C MET A 1 -44.17 -22.76 -11.63
N ALA A 2 -43.86 -23.94 -12.17
CA ALA A 2 -42.56 -24.63 -12.00
C ALA A 2 -41.32 -23.78 -12.38
N LEU A 3 -41.32 -23.14 -13.56
CA LEU A 3 -40.20 -22.26 -13.98
C LEU A 3 -39.99 -21.03 -13.08
N ILE A 4 -41.06 -20.52 -12.45
CA ILE A 4 -40.97 -19.39 -11.52
C ILE A 4 -40.40 -19.86 -10.17
N SER A 5 -40.80 -21.05 -9.70
CA SER A 5 -40.20 -21.66 -8.51
C SER A 5 -38.74 -22.06 -8.73
N GLU A 6 -38.39 -22.59 -9.91
CA GLU A 6 -37.02 -22.93 -10.29
C GLU A 6 -36.14 -21.68 -10.39
N GLY A 7 -36.62 -20.61 -11.04
CA GLY A 7 -35.88 -19.34 -11.13
C GLY A 7 -35.64 -18.68 -9.77
N LYS A 8 -36.62 -18.77 -8.85
CA LYS A 8 -36.46 -18.26 -7.48
C LYS A 8 -35.46 -19.09 -6.68
N GLN A 9 -35.48 -20.42 -6.81
CA GLN A 9 -34.51 -21.30 -6.17
C GLN A 9 -33.09 -21.07 -6.73
N ALA A 10 -32.95 -20.94 -8.05
CA ALA A 10 -31.68 -20.60 -8.68
C ALA A 10 -31.12 -19.24 -8.20
N SER A 11 -31.99 -18.24 -8.07
CA SER A 11 -31.60 -16.93 -7.53
C SER A 11 -31.16 -16.98 -6.06
N LEU A 12 -31.75 -17.86 -5.24
CA LEU A 12 -31.39 -18.01 -3.83
C LEU A 12 -30.08 -18.78 -3.65
N ALA A 13 -29.77 -19.66 -4.60
CA ALA A 13 -28.53 -20.46 -4.60
C ALA A 13 -27.34 -19.76 -5.30
N ALA A 14 -27.54 -18.60 -5.95
CA ALA A 14 -26.50 -17.91 -6.71
C ALA A 14 -25.74 -16.85 -5.89
N ASP A 15 -24.45 -16.65 -6.19
CA ASP A 15 -23.63 -15.57 -5.58
C ASP A 15 -24.18 -14.17 -5.89
N PHE A 16 -24.79 -14.00 -7.07
CA PHE A 16 -25.46 -12.77 -7.49
C PHE A 16 -26.80 -13.10 -8.13
N SER A 17 -27.87 -12.43 -7.66
CA SER A 17 -29.17 -12.43 -8.32
C SER A 17 -29.28 -11.22 -9.25
N VAL A 18 -29.56 -11.46 -10.52
CA VAL A 18 -29.80 -10.41 -11.52
C VAL A 18 -31.20 -10.54 -12.09
N THR A 19 -31.88 -9.41 -12.25
CA THR A 19 -33.27 -9.37 -12.74
C THR A 19 -33.39 -9.62 -14.24
N GLN A 20 -32.37 -9.24 -15.02
CA GLN A 20 -32.35 -9.35 -16.47
C GLN A 20 -30.93 -9.69 -16.97
N PHE A 21 -30.84 -10.48 -18.04
CA PHE A 21 -29.55 -10.92 -18.60
C PHE A 21 -28.65 -9.75 -19.03
N HIS A 22 -29.20 -8.64 -19.53
CA HIS A 22 -28.41 -7.48 -19.94
C HIS A 22 -27.59 -6.86 -18.79
N HIS A 23 -28.03 -6.98 -17.52
CA HIS A 23 -27.28 -6.47 -16.37
C HIS A 23 -25.95 -7.20 -16.13
N ILE A 24 -25.81 -8.43 -16.65
CA ILE A 24 -24.58 -9.22 -16.55
C ILE A 24 -23.40 -8.48 -17.21
N CYS A 25 -23.65 -7.76 -18.31
CA CYS A 25 -22.62 -6.98 -19.00
C CYS A 25 -21.99 -5.92 -18.08
N ARG A 26 -22.83 -5.13 -17.39
CA ARG A 26 -22.35 -4.13 -16.41
C ARG A 26 -21.77 -4.77 -15.15
N LEU A 27 -22.30 -5.91 -14.70
CA LEU A 27 -21.78 -6.62 -13.54
C LEU A 27 -20.32 -7.05 -13.78
N PHE A 28 -20.02 -7.71 -14.90
CA PHE A 28 -18.66 -8.15 -15.20
C PHE A 28 -17.72 -7.01 -15.60
N LEU A 29 -18.08 -6.21 -16.61
CA LEU A 29 -17.17 -5.24 -17.21
C LEU A 29 -16.82 -4.08 -16.27
N VAL A 30 -17.78 -3.65 -15.45
CA VAL A 30 -17.59 -2.53 -14.51
C VAL A 30 -17.23 -3.05 -13.12
N HIS A 31 -18.15 -3.76 -12.47
CA HIS A 31 -17.98 -4.14 -11.07
C HIS A 31 -16.92 -5.23 -10.89
N GLY A 32 -16.93 -6.25 -11.77
CA GLY A 32 -15.92 -7.31 -11.78
C GLY A 32 -14.50 -6.76 -12.01
N ARG A 33 -14.34 -5.82 -12.98
CA ARG A 33 -13.05 -5.15 -13.21
C ARG A 33 -12.59 -4.38 -11.97
N PHE A 34 -13.46 -3.54 -11.41
CA PHE A 34 -13.11 -2.72 -10.25
C PHE A 34 -12.76 -3.60 -9.05
N CYS A 35 -13.57 -4.60 -8.74
CA CYS A 35 -13.29 -5.55 -7.67
C CYS A 35 -11.92 -6.21 -7.86
N TYR A 36 -11.64 -6.76 -9.05
CA TYR A 36 -10.35 -7.39 -9.33
C TYR A 36 -9.17 -6.42 -9.16
N LYS A 37 -9.23 -5.22 -9.77
CA LYS A 37 -8.11 -4.26 -9.74
C LYS A 37 -7.89 -3.71 -8.33
N ARG A 38 -8.94 -3.38 -7.60
CA ARG A 38 -8.86 -2.88 -6.22
C ARG A 38 -8.33 -3.94 -5.27
N SER A 39 -8.84 -5.17 -5.35
CA SER A 39 -8.35 -6.28 -4.53
C SER A 39 -6.88 -6.57 -4.83
N CYS A 40 -6.44 -6.53 -6.09
CA CYS A 40 -5.02 -6.70 -6.42
C CYS A 40 -4.15 -5.61 -5.78
N SER A 41 -4.51 -4.33 -5.91
CA SER A 41 -3.76 -3.23 -5.30
C SER A 41 -3.74 -3.33 -3.77
N LEU A 42 -4.89 -3.64 -3.16
CA LEU A 42 -5.02 -3.83 -1.72
C LEU A 42 -4.12 -4.97 -1.23
N SER A 43 -4.18 -6.14 -1.86
CA SER A 43 -3.36 -7.29 -1.50
C SER A 43 -1.87 -6.99 -1.63
N GLN A 44 -1.47 -6.26 -2.67
CA GLN A 44 -0.07 -5.87 -2.88
C GLN A 44 0.44 -4.93 -1.78
N CYS A 45 -0.34 -3.93 -1.38
CA CYS A 45 0.00 -3.07 -0.24
C CYS A 45 0.10 -3.88 1.06
N VAL A 46 -0.84 -4.79 1.33
CA VAL A 46 -0.80 -5.65 2.53
C VAL A 46 0.44 -6.55 2.55
N ILE A 47 0.82 -7.14 1.40
CA ILE A 47 2.03 -7.94 1.26
C ILE A 47 3.26 -7.08 1.57
N HIS A 48 3.38 -5.92 0.92
CA HIS A 48 4.49 -5.00 1.11
C HIS A 48 4.63 -4.56 2.58
N ARG A 49 3.51 -4.15 3.20
CA ARG A 49 3.41 -3.72 4.59
C ARG A 49 3.98 -4.75 5.57
N GLY A 50 3.75 -6.04 5.33
CA GLY A 50 4.30 -7.13 6.14
C GLY A 50 5.77 -7.39 5.83
N LEU A 51 6.14 -7.43 4.54
CA LEU A 51 7.50 -7.73 4.11
C LEU A 51 8.51 -6.68 4.59
N ILE A 52 8.19 -5.40 4.53
CA ILE A 52 9.11 -4.33 4.96
C ILE A 52 9.45 -4.45 6.45
N LEU A 53 8.49 -4.81 7.31
CA LEU A 53 8.73 -5.07 8.74
C LEU A 53 9.69 -6.25 8.93
N SER A 54 9.46 -7.36 8.23
CA SER A 54 10.33 -8.53 8.30
C SER A 54 11.75 -8.21 7.82
N VAL A 55 11.89 -7.40 6.78
CA VAL A 55 13.20 -6.96 6.27
C VAL A 55 13.92 -6.09 7.29
N ILE A 56 13.25 -5.09 7.87
CA ILE A 56 13.85 -4.24 8.91
C ILE A 56 14.33 -5.09 10.08
N GLN A 57 13.49 -6.02 10.57
CA GLN A 57 13.87 -6.93 11.64
C GLN A 57 15.07 -7.80 11.26
N ALA A 58 15.09 -8.36 10.05
CA ALA A 58 16.19 -9.22 9.60
C ALA A 58 17.52 -8.45 9.51
N ILE A 59 17.48 -7.21 9.02
CA ILE A 59 18.67 -6.36 8.90
C ILE A 59 19.12 -5.89 10.28
N PHE A 60 18.19 -5.53 11.17
CA PHE A 60 18.51 -5.26 12.57
C PHE A 60 19.20 -6.46 13.22
N SER A 61 18.62 -7.65 13.16
CA SER A 61 19.24 -8.85 13.70
C SER A 61 20.62 -9.10 13.08
N TRP A 62 20.79 -8.90 11.78
CA TRP A 62 22.09 -9.02 11.12
C TRP A 62 23.14 -8.02 11.66
N MET A 63 22.76 -6.75 11.81
CA MET A 63 23.66 -5.67 12.27
C MET A 63 24.09 -5.86 13.73
N PHE A 64 23.23 -6.45 14.56
CA PHE A 64 23.46 -6.66 15.99
C PHE A 64 23.75 -8.14 16.32
N PHE A 65 24.59 -8.82 15.52
CA PHE A 65 25.09 -10.18 15.79
C PHE A 65 24.01 -11.26 16.01
N PHE A 66 22.99 -11.28 15.16
CA PHE A 66 21.86 -12.22 15.20
C PHE A 66 21.05 -12.17 16.50
N VAL A 67 20.93 -10.98 17.08
CA VAL A 67 20.01 -10.74 18.20
C VAL A 67 18.57 -11.16 17.84
N SER A 68 17.94 -11.88 18.78
CA SER A 68 16.62 -12.49 18.59
C SER A 68 15.44 -11.68 19.14
N PHE A 69 15.66 -10.53 19.77
CA PHE A 69 14.56 -9.70 20.28
C PHE A 69 13.94 -8.85 19.17
N SER A 70 12.67 -8.50 19.33
CA SER A 70 11.93 -7.67 18.37
C SER A 70 12.43 -6.23 18.41
N PHE A 71 12.81 -5.69 17.26
CA PHE A 71 13.29 -4.32 17.12
C PHE A 71 12.20 -3.31 17.49
N TYR A 72 10.96 -3.56 17.04
CA TYR A 72 9.80 -2.77 17.41
C TYR A 72 8.99 -3.45 18.53
N PRO A 73 8.59 -2.71 19.58
CA PRO A 73 7.72 -3.23 20.62
C PRO A 73 6.32 -3.55 20.07
N GLY A 74 5.66 -4.53 20.69
CA GLY A 74 4.37 -5.06 20.22
C GLY A 74 3.27 -4.00 20.09
N VAL A 75 3.23 -3.02 21.00
CA VAL A 75 2.24 -1.92 20.95
C VAL A 75 2.39 -1.09 19.67
N LEU A 76 3.62 -0.79 19.25
CA LEU A 76 3.88 -0.07 18.01
C LEU A 76 3.52 -0.91 16.78
N LEU A 77 3.81 -2.21 16.79
CA LEU A 77 3.42 -3.13 15.72
C LEU A 77 1.89 -3.24 15.57
N VAL A 78 1.16 -3.32 16.69
CA VAL A 78 -0.31 -3.30 16.70
C VAL A 78 -0.82 -1.98 16.15
N GLY A 79 -0.27 -0.84 16.61
CA GLY A 79 -0.61 0.48 16.10
C GLY A 79 -0.36 0.62 14.59
N TYR A 80 0.79 0.12 14.11
CA TYR A 80 1.14 0.11 12.69
C TYR A 80 0.11 -0.67 11.86
N ALA A 81 -0.27 -1.87 12.30
CA ALA A 81 -1.17 -2.74 11.56
C ALA A 81 -2.64 -2.27 11.58
N THR A 82 -3.06 -1.56 12.64
CA THR A 82 -4.49 -1.27 12.90
C THR A 82 -4.86 0.21 12.76
N ALA A 83 -4.02 1.13 13.24
CA ALA A 83 -4.35 2.56 13.31
C ALA A 83 -3.59 3.39 12.26
N TYR A 84 -2.28 3.17 12.13
CA TYR A 84 -1.43 4.08 11.36
C TYR A 84 -1.52 3.86 9.86
N THR A 85 -1.65 2.61 9.39
CA THR A 85 -1.62 2.30 7.94
C THR A 85 -2.89 1.67 7.41
N MET A 86 -3.83 1.28 8.28
CA MET A 86 -5.03 0.54 7.88
C MET A 86 -5.98 1.37 7.02
N PHE A 87 -6.35 2.59 7.45
CA PHE A 87 -7.32 3.41 6.71
C PHE A 87 -6.88 3.75 5.29
N PRO A 88 -5.63 4.20 5.04
CA PRO A 88 -5.12 4.47 3.70
C PRO A 88 -5.14 3.23 2.81
N VAL A 89 -4.71 2.07 3.33
CA VAL A 89 -4.70 0.81 2.57
C VAL A 89 -6.12 0.40 2.18
N PHE A 90 -7.09 0.46 3.11
CA PHE A 90 -8.49 0.18 2.80
C PHE A 90 -9.13 1.20 1.85
N SER A 91 -8.68 2.46 1.87
CA SER A 91 -9.19 3.50 0.98
C SER A 91 -9.00 3.15 -0.51
N LEU A 92 -8.05 2.26 -0.85
CA LEU A 92 -7.82 1.75 -2.21
C LEU A 92 -9.04 1.04 -2.81
N VAL A 93 -10.00 0.60 -1.98
CA VAL A 93 -11.30 0.07 -2.45
C VAL A 93 -12.13 1.14 -3.19
N LEU A 94 -11.81 2.43 -3.03
CA LEU A 94 -12.45 3.53 -3.74
C LEU A 94 -11.74 3.90 -5.04
N ASP A 95 -10.52 3.39 -5.28
CA ASP A 95 -9.72 3.73 -6.46
C ASP A 95 -10.43 3.31 -7.76
N ARG A 96 -10.25 4.11 -8.81
CA ARG A 96 -10.84 3.86 -10.14
C ARG A 96 -9.81 4.16 -11.21
N ASP A 97 -9.39 3.13 -11.93
CA ASP A 97 -8.48 3.28 -13.06
C ASP A 97 -9.20 3.89 -14.28
N ILE A 98 -10.45 3.48 -14.52
CA ILE A 98 -11.32 3.99 -15.60
C ILE A 98 -12.73 4.31 -15.09
N THR A 99 -13.50 5.09 -15.86
CA THR A 99 -14.91 5.35 -15.55
C THR A 99 -15.80 4.17 -15.95
N SER A 100 -17.01 4.10 -15.38
CA SER A 100 -17.98 3.04 -15.70
C SER A 100 -18.45 3.10 -17.16
N ALA A 101 -18.54 4.31 -17.74
CA ALA A 101 -18.89 4.49 -19.15
C ALA A 101 -17.79 3.96 -20.07
N GLU A 102 -16.53 4.30 -19.81
CA GLU A 102 -15.37 3.79 -20.57
C GLU A 102 -15.26 2.26 -20.49
N ALA A 103 -15.52 1.67 -19.32
CA ALA A 103 -15.49 0.22 -19.14
C ALA A 103 -16.53 -0.52 -19.99
N LEU A 104 -17.69 0.10 -20.24
CA LEU A 104 -18.75 -0.45 -21.10
C LEU A 104 -18.47 -0.18 -22.59
N LEU A 105 -17.90 0.99 -22.91
CA LEU A 105 -17.60 1.39 -24.28
C LEU A 105 -16.41 0.61 -24.87
N PHE A 106 -15.45 0.21 -24.04
CA PHE A 106 -14.28 -0.58 -24.45
C PHE A 106 -14.16 -1.93 -23.71
N PRO A 107 -15.01 -2.94 -24.04
CA PRO A 107 -14.98 -4.26 -23.39
C PRO A 107 -13.64 -5.00 -23.52
N GLN A 108 -12.86 -4.70 -24.56
CA GLN A 108 -11.53 -5.26 -24.81
C GLN A 108 -10.57 -5.05 -23.62
N MET A 109 -10.74 -3.96 -22.88
CA MET A 109 -9.95 -3.65 -21.68
C MET A 109 -10.13 -4.69 -20.57
N TYR A 110 -11.26 -5.42 -20.55
CA TYR A 110 -11.49 -6.53 -19.62
C TYR A 110 -10.65 -7.76 -19.96
N GLY A 111 -10.34 -7.99 -21.25
CA GLY A 111 -9.53 -9.12 -21.70
C GLY A 111 -8.12 -9.14 -21.09
N VAL A 112 -7.59 -7.96 -20.76
CA VAL A 112 -6.28 -7.81 -20.08
C VAL A 112 -6.30 -8.42 -18.67
N LEU A 113 -7.45 -8.39 -17.97
CA LEU A 113 -7.57 -8.93 -16.62
C LEU A 113 -7.54 -10.46 -16.59
N LYS A 114 -8.06 -11.12 -17.64
CA LYS A 114 -8.08 -12.59 -17.74
C LYS A 114 -6.68 -13.21 -17.70
N LYS A 115 -5.64 -12.45 -18.05
CA LYS A 115 -4.24 -12.92 -18.03
C LYS A 115 -3.65 -13.00 -16.62
N GLY A 116 -4.38 -12.60 -15.57
CA GLY A 116 -3.93 -12.70 -14.17
C GLY A 116 -2.72 -11.82 -13.83
N ARG A 117 -2.33 -10.90 -14.72
CA ARG A 117 -1.05 -10.17 -14.61
C ARG A 117 -0.98 -9.22 -13.43
N SER A 118 -2.13 -8.75 -12.92
CA SER A 118 -2.18 -7.80 -11.80
C SER A 118 -1.75 -8.43 -10.48
N LEU A 119 -1.94 -9.74 -10.29
CA LEU A 119 -1.53 -10.46 -9.09
C LEU A 119 -0.94 -11.81 -9.51
N SER A 120 0.35 -11.78 -9.78
CA SER A 120 1.17 -12.89 -10.25
C SER A 120 2.43 -13.06 -9.41
N ILE A 121 3.11 -14.19 -9.54
CA ILE A 121 4.41 -14.41 -8.89
C ILE A 121 5.43 -13.33 -9.25
N LYS A 122 5.41 -12.86 -10.51
CA LYS A 122 6.26 -11.75 -10.95
C LYS A 122 5.98 -10.47 -10.17
N THR A 123 4.71 -10.10 -10.01
CA THR A 123 4.37 -8.91 -9.21
C THR A 123 4.73 -9.08 -7.75
N PHE A 124 4.53 -10.28 -7.18
CA PHE A 124 4.97 -10.58 -5.82
C PHE A 124 6.48 -10.39 -5.65
N CYS A 125 7.30 -10.94 -6.54
CA CYS A 125 8.76 -10.74 -6.50
C CYS A 125 9.16 -9.27 -6.65
N ILE A 126 8.46 -8.49 -7.47
CA ILE A 126 8.71 -7.04 -7.57
C ILE A 126 8.44 -6.36 -6.22
N TRP A 127 7.31 -6.63 -5.58
CA TRP A 127 6.99 -6.07 -4.26
C TRP A 127 7.94 -6.56 -3.16
N LEU A 128 8.41 -7.79 -3.24
CA LEU A 128 9.48 -8.30 -2.38
C LEU A 128 10.76 -7.47 -2.52
N MET A 129 11.23 -7.23 -3.75
CA MET A 129 12.44 -6.44 -3.99
C MET A 129 12.28 -4.98 -3.54
N ILE A 130 11.09 -4.40 -3.72
CA ILE A 130 10.76 -3.07 -3.20
C ILE A 130 10.86 -3.04 -1.67
N SER A 131 10.28 -4.06 -1.01
CA SER A 131 10.30 -4.18 0.46
C SER A 131 11.72 -4.38 0.99
N LEU A 132 12.53 -5.20 0.31
CA LEU A 132 13.95 -5.40 0.62
C LEU A 132 14.72 -4.09 0.54
N TYR A 133 14.55 -3.34 -0.56
CA TYR A 133 15.19 -2.04 -0.73
C TYR A 133 14.77 -1.04 0.36
N GLN A 134 13.47 -0.81 0.53
CA GLN A 134 12.97 0.19 1.48
C GLN A 134 13.29 -0.18 2.93
N GLY A 135 13.13 -1.45 3.32
CA GLY A 135 13.48 -1.90 4.65
C GLY A 135 14.98 -1.74 4.96
N THR A 136 15.84 -1.99 3.96
CA THR A 136 17.28 -1.74 4.09
C THR A 136 17.59 -0.26 4.26
N VAL A 137 17.03 0.60 3.40
CA VAL A 137 17.24 2.05 3.47
C VAL A 137 16.75 2.62 4.80
N VAL A 138 15.57 2.20 5.27
CA VAL A 138 15.02 2.64 6.55
C VAL A 138 15.92 2.22 7.70
N MET A 139 16.32 0.95 7.78
CA MET A 139 17.13 0.44 8.90
C MET A 139 18.56 1.01 8.89
N CYS A 140 19.27 0.90 7.77
CA CYS A 140 20.65 1.39 7.66
C CYS A 140 20.70 2.92 7.73
N GLY A 141 19.76 3.61 7.11
CA GLY A 141 19.67 5.08 7.17
C GLY A 141 19.42 5.60 8.57
N SER A 142 18.56 4.91 9.35
CA SER A 142 18.33 5.27 10.75
C SER A 142 19.56 5.02 11.61
N TYR A 143 20.29 3.94 11.36
CA TYR A 143 21.53 3.62 12.10
C TYR A 143 22.63 4.67 11.87
N VAL A 144 22.90 5.04 10.61
CA VAL A 144 23.90 6.07 10.27
C VAL A 144 23.55 7.43 10.87
N GLY A 145 22.26 7.71 11.02
CA GLY A 145 21.77 8.98 11.57
C GLY A 145 21.91 9.14 13.08
N VAL A 146 22.17 8.09 13.86
CA VAL A 146 22.21 8.14 15.33
C VAL A 146 23.67 8.02 15.81
N TYR A 147 24.21 9.08 16.42
CA TYR A 147 25.64 9.20 16.70
C TYR A 147 26.09 8.58 18.03
N ASP A 148 25.16 8.25 18.94
CA ASP A 148 25.46 7.76 20.30
C ASP A 148 24.85 6.39 20.62
N ASN A 149 24.48 5.59 19.60
CA ASN A 149 23.86 4.26 19.77
C ASN A 149 22.61 4.24 20.69
N ASN A 150 21.91 5.37 20.82
CA ASN A 150 20.66 5.45 21.56
C ASN A 150 19.59 4.62 20.87
N PHE A 151 19.27 3.46 21.44
CA PHE A 151 18.31 2.51 20.87
C PHE A 151 16.92 3.13 20.67
N VAL A 152 16.47 3.98 21.60
CA VAL A 152 15.18 4.67 21.53
C VAL A 152 15.14 5.64 20.34
N GLU A 153 16.20 6.42 20.12
CA GLU A 153 16.29 7.34 18.97
C GLU A 153 16.33 6.60 17.64
N LEU A 154 17.06 5.48 17.58
CA LEU A 154 17.13 4.60 16.41
C LEU A 154 15.76 4.00 16.07
N MET A 155 15.06 3.50 17.10
CA MET A 155 13.71 2.96 16.95
C MET A 155 12.72 4.05 16.50
N ALA A 156 12.72 5.21 17.16
CA ALA A 156 11.83 6.32 16.82
C ALA A 156 12.05 6.78 15.37
N THR A 157 13.30 7.00 14.95
CA THR A 157 13.64 7.43 13.59
C THR A 157 13.21 6.42 12.54
N SER A 158 13.53 5.14 12.76
CA SER A 158 13.18 4.07 11.82
C SER A 158 11.67 3.84 11.74
N PHE A 159 10.96 3.86 12.86
CA PHE A 159 9.52 3.63 12.90
C PHE A 159 8.75 4.78 12.25
N THR A 160 9.15 6.03 12.51
CA THR A 160 8.59 7.20 11.83
C THR A 160 8.85 7.13 10.32
N ALA A 161 10.08 6.83 9.89
CA ALA A 161 10.40 6.68 8.48
C ALA A 161 9.60 5.55 7.81
N LEU A 162 9.41 4.42 8.50
CA LEU A 162 8.60 3.29 8.05
C LEU A 162 7.13 3.69 7.82
N VAL A 163 6.48 4.31 8.82
CA VAL A 163 5.07 4.73 8.72
C VAL A 163 4.87 5.68 7.55
N PHE A 164 5.69 6.73 7.45
CA PHE A 164 5.55 7.69 6.35
C PHE A 164 5.88 7.10 4.98
N THR A 165 6.87 6.19 4.90
CA THR A 165 7.17 5.46 3.66
C THR A 165 5.95 4.66 3.20
N GLU A 166 5.28 3.95 4.11
CA GLU A 166 4.07 3.19 3.77
C GLU A 166 2.91 4.12 3.32
N LEU A 167 2.69 5.24 4.02
CA LEU A 167 1.67 6.22 3.64
C LEU A 167 1.91 6.80 2.24
N ILE A 168 3.17 7.13 1.92
CA ILE A 168 3.58 7.60 0.60
C ILE A 168 3.43 6.50 -0.44
N MET A 169 3.79 5.25 -0.13
CA MET A 169 3.64 4.12 -1.04
C MET A 169 2.17 3.88 -1.41
N VAL A 170 1.27 3.96 -0.43
CA VAL A 170 -0.18 3.92 -0.68
C VAL A 170 -0.61 5.10 -1.54
N ALA A 171 -0.21 6.33 -1.20
CA ALA A 171 -0.56 7.54 -1.96
C ALA A 171 -0.08 7.46 -3.42
N LEU A 172 1.13 6.95 -3.65
CA LEU A 172 1.67 6.73 -4.98
C LEU A 172 0.84 5.71 -5.75
N THR A 173 0.27 4.69 -5.11
CA THR A 173 -0.48 3.61 -5.75
C THR A 173 -1.82 4.08 -6.33
N ILE A 174 -2.42 5.13 -5.77
CA ILE A 174 -3.71 5.69 -6.18
C ILE A 174 -3.68 6.17 -7.65
N HIS A 175 -4.73 5.87 -8.41
CA HIS A 175 -4.90 6.37 -9.77
C HIS A 175 -5.75 7.64 -9.79
N LYS A 176 -6.93 7.61 -9.18
CA LYS A 176 -7.83 8.76 -9.07
C LYS A 176 -8.13 9.04 -7.61
N TRP A 177 -7.78 10.24 -7.17
CA TRP A 177 -8.01 10.65 -5.81
C TRP A 177 -9.50 10.88 -5.53
N HIS A 178 -9.99 10.21 -4.48
CA HIS A 178 -11.30 10.45 -3.91
C HIS A 178 -11.15 11.17 -2.56
N TRP A 179 -12.10 12.02 -2.17
CA TRP A 179 -12.02 12.81 -0.94
C TRP A 179 -11.76 11.96 0.31
N ALA A 180 -12.38 10.78 0.40
CA ALA A 180 -12.19 9.86 1.52
C ALA A 180 -10.77 9.29 1.61
N MET A 181 -10.02 9.25 0.50
CA MET A 181 -8.62 8.80 0.50
C MET A 181 -7.73 9.87 1.12
N TYR A 182 -7.94 11.15 0.80
CA TYR A 182 -7.27 12.25 1.50
C TYR A 182 -7.59 12.25 2.99
N LEU A 183 -8.85 12.07 3.35
CA LEU A 183 -9.27 11.97 4.75
C LEU A 183 -8.59 10.78 5.45
N SER A 184 -8.50 9.62 4.81
CA SER A 184 -7.84 8.45 5.39
C SER A 184 -6.35 8.67 5.67
N GLN A 185 -5.66 9.38 4.77
CA GLN A 185 -4.26 9.77 4.94
C GLN A 185 -4.10 10.75 6.12
N ALA A 186 -4.97 11.77 6.19
CA ALA A 186 -4.95 12.74 7.27
C ALA A 186 -5.21 12.10 8.64
N ILE A 187 -6.22 11.23 8.74
CA ILE A 187 -6.54 10.49 9.97
C ILE A 187 -5.34 9.64 10.41
N SER A 188 -4.71 8.91 9.49
CA SER A 188 -3.52 8.12 9.78
C SER A 188 -2.36 8.95 10.33
N ILE A 189 -2.08 10.11 9.72
CA ILE A 189 -1.03 11.01 10.19
C ILE A 189 -1.37 11.56 11.59
N ILE A 190 -2.62 11.98 11.82
CA ILE A 190 -3.06 12.50 13.12
C ILE A 190 -2.98 11.41 14.20
N CYS A 191 -3.44 10.19 13.92
CA CYS A 191 -3.35 9.06 14.84
C CYS A 191 -1.91 8.71 15.18
N PHE A 192 -1.00 8.76 14.20
CA PHE A 192 0.41 8.50 14.43
C PHE A 192 1.08 9.62 15.25
N MET A 193 0.83 10.89 14.91
CA MET A 193 1.32 12.03 15.70
C MET A 193 0.81 12.00 17.14
N GLY A 194 -0.47 11.67 17.35
CA GLY A 194 -1.05 11.51 18.69
C GLY A 194 -0.40 10.36 19.49
N SER A 195 -0.08 9.25 18.83
CA SER A 195 0.67 8.14 19.42
C SER A 195 2.08 8.56 19.86
N MET A 196 2.79 9.32 19.04
CA MET A 196 4.13 9.81 19.38
C MET A 196 4.13 10.70 20.64
N LEU A 197 3.05 11.45 20.89
CA LEU A 197 2.92 12.28 22.09
C LEU A 197 2.52 11.47 23.34
N TYR A 198 1.81 10.36 23.16
CA TYR A 198 1.33 9.52 24.26
C TYR A 198 2.41 8.56 24.76
N PHE A 199 3.12 7.87 23.86
CA PHE A 199 4.12 6.85 24.20
C PHE A 199 5.52 7.41 24.42
N ASN A 200 5.67 8.21 25.48
CA ASN A 200 6.94 8.85 25.86
C ASN A 200 8.09 7.85 26.16
N GLU A 201 7.77 6.58 26.44
CA GLU A 201 8.75 5.51 26.63
C GLU A 201 9.52 5.18 25.33
N TYR A 202 8.86 5.30 24.18
CA TYR A 202 9.44 4.97 22.87
C TYR A 202 9.79 6.23 22.05
N PHE A 203 9.20 7.36 22.40
CA PHE A 203 9.26 8.61 21.66
C PHE A 203 9.63 9.76 22.59
N ASP A 204 10.93 10.09 22.65
CA ASP A 204 11.37 11.29 23.38
C ASP A 204 10.91 12.55 22.63
N ILE A 205 9.99 13.30 23.22
CA ILE A 205 9.40 14.53 22.65
C ILE A 205 10.50 15.55 22.30
N LYS A 206 11.55 15.66 23.12
CA LYS A 206 12.64 16.61 22.87
C LYS A 206 13.41 16.23 21.61
N PHE A 207 13.64 14.94 21.42
CA PHE A 207 14.32 14.41 20.24
C PHE A 207 13.46 14.55 18.98
N ILE A 208 12.18 14.20 19.05
CA ILE A 208 11.25 14.26 17.90
C ILE A 208 11.05 15.69 17.39
N THR A 209 11.01 16.65 18.30
CA THR A 209 10.86 18.08 17.96
C THR A 209 12.16 18.67 17.40
N SER A 210 13.28 17.96 17.50
CA SER A 210 14.56 18.42 16.99
C SER A 210 14.57 18.50 15.46
N SER A 211 15.12 19.59 14.92
CA SER A 211 15.29 19.75 13.47
C SER A 211 16.17 18.66 12.86
N ASN A 212 17.11 18.11 13.64
CA ASN A 212 17.95 17.00 13.19
C ASN A 212 17.12 15.73 12.94
N PHE A 213 16.20 15.40 13.84
CA PHE A 213 15.30 14.26 13.67
C PHE A 213 14.44 14.42 12.42
N MET A 214 13.83 15.59 12.24
CA MET A 214 12.97 15.87 11.08
C MET A 214 13.75 15.76 9.76
N LEU A 215 14.94 16.35 9.67
CA LEU A 215 15.77 16.31 8.47
C LEU A 215 16.23 14.88 8.15
N ARG A 216 16.75 14.15 9.14
CA ARG A 216 17.22 12.77 8.96
C ARG A 216 16.09 11.85 8.50
N THR A 217 14.96 11.89 9.19
CA THR A 217 13.79 11.08 8.85
C THR A 217 13.30 11.43 7.45
N SER A 218 13.23 12.72 7.10
CA SER A 218 12.82 13.15 5.75
C SER A 218 13.78 12.67 4.66
N LEU A 219 15.09 12.69 4.91
CA LEU A 219 16.09 12.17 3.96
C LEU A 219 15.93 10.66 3.77
N ILE A 220 15.71 9.89 4.84
CA ILE A 220 15.47 8.45 4.77
C ILE A 220 14.21 8.15 3.95
N ILE A 221 13.11 8.85 4.23
CA ILE A 221 11.84 8.71 3.49
C ILE A 221 12.04 9.04 2.01
N LEU A 222 12.77 10.12 1.72
CA LEU A 222 13.06 10.54 0.35
C LEU A 222 13.89 9.47 -0.37
N LEU A 223 14.96 8.95 0.24
CA LEU A 223 15.77 7.87 -0.34
C LEU A 223 14.98 6.57 -0.53
N ALA A 224 14.08 6.23 0.38
CA ALA A 224 13.23 5.05 0.30
C ALA A 224 12.17 5.16 -0.82
N CYS A 225 11.63 6.35 -1.06
CA CYS A 225 10.51 6.55 -2.00
C CYS A 225 10.94 7.02 -3.40
N LEU A 226 12.01 7.82 -3.51
CA LEU A 226 12.40 8.51 -4.75
C LEU A 226 12.69 7.55 -5.91
N PRO A 227 13.46 6.46 -5.75
CA PRO A 227 13.70 5.54 -6.86
C PRO A 227 12.42 4.89 -7.38
N LEU A 228 11.48 4.57 -6.48
CA LEU A 228 10.20 3.97 -6.85
C LEU A 228 9.31 4.96 -7.60
N TYR A 229 9.32 6.23 -7.20
CA TYR A 229 8.66 7.29 -7.92
C TYR A 229 9.24 7.44 -9.34
N ILE A 230 10.56 7.49 -9.49
CA ILE A 230 11.22 7.58 -10.81
C ILE A 230 10.86 6.37 -11.68
N ILE A 231 10.94 5.15 -11.15
CA ILE A 231 10.58 3.92 -11.88
C ILE A 231 9.11 3.98 -12.33
N LYS A 232 8.21 4.50 -11.49
CA LYS A 232 6.80 4.63 -11.83
C LYS A 232 6.55 5.66 -12.94
N VAL A 233 7.20 6.83 -12.86
CA VAL A 233 7.07 7.89 -13.87
C VAL A 233 7.64 7.44 -15.21
N THR A 234 8.84 6.85 -15.21
CA THR A 234 9.48 6.33 -16.44
C THR A 234 8.65 5.23 -17.10
N ARG A 235 8.11 4.27 -16.33
CA ARG A 235 7.20 3.26 -16.89
C ARG A 235 5.93 3.87 -17.47
N ARG A 236 5.33 4.85 -16.79
CA ARG A 236 4.13 5.55 -17.31
C ARG A 236 4.45 6.26 -18.63
N ALA A 237 5.56 7.01 -18.69
CA ALA A 237 6.00 7.70 -19.90
C ALA A 237 6.24 6.72 -21.07
N LEU A 238 6.93 5.60 -20.82
CA LEU A 238 7.17 4.57 -21.84
C LEU A 238 5.87 3.91 -22.30
N SER A 239 4.96 3.55 -21.38
CA SER A 239 3.69 2.93 -21.74
C SER A 239 2.77 3.84 -22.54
N ALA A 240 2.76 5.15 -22.25
CA ALA A 240 1.99 6.13 -23.01
C ALA A 240 2.49 6.23 -24.47
N SER A 241 3.81 6.13 -24.68
CA SER A 241 4.39 6.10 -26.03
C SER A 241 4.02 4.83 -26.80
N THR A 242 3.92 3.67 -26.13
CA THR A 242 3.56 2.41 -26.79
C THR A 242 2.08 2.36 -27.19
N SER A 243 1.19 2.96 -26.41
CA SER A 243 -0.24 3.06 -26.75
C SER A 243 -0.50 4.01 -27.92
N TYR A 244 0.31 5.06 -28.10
CA TYR A 244 0.23 5.94 -29.27
C TYR A 244 0.58 5.21 -30.57
N ASN A 245 1.60 4.34 -30.55
CA ASN A 245 2.03 3.56 -31.72
C ASN A 245 1.11 2.39 -32.12
N GLN A 246 0.05 2.09 -31.34
CA GLN A 246 -0.96 1.10 -31.72
C GLN A 246 -2.22 1.73 -32.33
N ILE A 247 -2.29 3.07 -32.37
CA ILE A 247 -3.43 3.84 -32.87
C ILE A 247 -3.14 4.41 -34.28
N TYR A 248 -1.91 4.29 -34.78
CA TYR A 248 -1.51 4.63 -36.15
C TYR A 248 -0.89 3.43 -36.86
#